data_AF-A0A6J8AY69-F1
#
_entry.id   AF-A0A6J8AY69-F1
#
_cell.length_a   1.000
_cell.length_b   1.000
_cell.length_c   1.000
_cell.angle_alpha   90.00
_cell.angle_beta   90.00
_cell.angle_gamma   90.00
#
_symmetry.space_group_name_H-M   'P 1'
#
loop_
_entity.id
_entity.type
_entity.pdbx_description
1 polymer ?
#
loop_
_entity_poly.entity_id
_entity_poly.type
_entity_poly.pdbx_seq_one_letter_code
_entity_poly.pdbx_strand_id
1 'polypeptide(L)'
;MSTININTATKEELMGIRDIGEARANLSIKARKIKGTLTLKDLKMIEGVPNTIWDPLIRKGTVEVISEEETQEKQPTAQDDTSAIIEQYKTKLLIAEQDKVHPKREYMKEIEDVKVTFEKQLRCKSAEIEECLAELQQTKEKFQREMEKDQLEKEKKSKRVKY
;
A
#
# COMPACT_ATOMS: atom_id res chain seq x y z
N MET A 1 30.01 -2.95 -40.06
CA MET A 1 28.86 -3.19 -39.18
C MET A 1 28.07 -1.90 -39.15
N SER A 2 26.74 -1.97 -39.32
CA SER A 2 25.89 -0.78 -39.27
C SER A 2 25.72 -0.36 -37.82
N THR A 3 25.95 0.92 -37.53
CA THR A 3 25.75 1.49 -36.21
C THR A 3 24.25 1.57 -35.90
N ILE A 4 23.85 1.12 -34.72
CA ILE A 4 22.44 1.12 -34.32
C ILE A 4 22.16 2.39 -33.53
N ASN A 5 21.27 3.23 -34.04
CA ASN A 5 20.90 4.48 -33.39
C ASN A 5 19.81 4.23 -32.32
N ILE A 6 20.11 4.55 -31.05
CA ILE A 6 19.20 4.28 -29.93
C ILE A 6 18.01 5.23 -29.89
N ASN A 7 17.80 6.12 -30.85
CA ASN A 7 16.57 6.92 -30.91
C ASN A 7 15.62 6.43 -32.01
N THR A 8 16.14 5.79 -33.06
CA THR A 8 15.36 5.34 -34.22
C THR A 8 15.29 3.82 -34.38
N ALA A 9 16.18 3.06 -33.75
CA ALA A 9 16.25 1.61 -33.94
C ALA A 9 14.95 0.87 -33.54
N THR A 10 14.58 -0.12 -34.34
CA THR A 10 13.48 -1.03 -34.05
C THR A 10 13.81 -1.99 -32.90
N LYS A 11 12.79 -2.70 -32.38
CA LYS A 11 12.97 -3.64 -31.27
C LYS A 11 13.94 -4.75 -31.66
N GLU A 12 13.80 -5.26 -32.87
CA GLU A 12 14.59 -6.33 -33.46
C GLU A 12 16.06 -5.92 -33.61
N GLU A 13 16.31 -4.68 -34.08
CA GLU A 13 17.65 -4.12 -34.18
C GLU A 13 18.30 -3.94 -32.80
N LEU A 14 17.55 -3.47 -31.80
CA LEU A 14 18.05 -3.37 -30.43
C LEU A 14 18.37 -4.73 -29.82
N MET A 15 17.57 -5.76 -30.11
CA MET A 15 17.81 -7.13 -29.67
C MET A 15 19.05 -7.76 -30.32
N GLY A 16 19.47 -7.26 -31.49
CA GLY A 16 20.70 -7.68 -32.15
C GLY A 16 21.97 -7.15 -31.47
N ILE A 17 21.85 -6.23 -30.52
CA ILE A 17 23.00 -5.69 -29.79
C ILE A 17 23.42 -6.69 -28.71
N ARG A 18 24.73 -6.97 -28.66
CA ARG A 18 25.33 -7.82 -27.63
C ARG A 18 24.95 -7.33 -26.23
N ASP A 19 24.46 -8.24 -25.39
CA ASP A 19 23.99 -7.99 -24.02
C ASP A 19 22.71 -7.14 -23.91
N ILE A 20 22.01 -6.86 -25.02
CA ILE A 20 20.67 -6.27 -25.05
C ILE A 20 19.67 -7.33 -25.55
N GLY A 21 19.04 -8.04 -24.61
CA GLY A 21 17.95 -8.96 -24.93
C GLY A 21 16.60 -8.25 -25.07
N GLU A 22 15.55 -9.03 -25.36
CA GLU A 22 14.17 -8.54 -25.57
C GLU A 22 13.66 -7.61 -24.45
N ALA A 23 13.87 -8.01 -23.19
CA ALA A 23 13.41 -7.23 -22.04
C ALA A 23 14.05 -5.83 -22.01
N ARG A 24 15.35 -5.73 -22.34
CA ARG A 24 16.09 -4.46 -22.33
C ARG A 24 15.74 -3.60 -23.54
N ALA A 25 15.58 -4.20 -24.72
CA ALA A 25 15.11 -3.51 -25.93
C ALA A 25 13.75 -2.85 -25.69
N ASN A 26 12.81 -3.57 -25.06
CA ASN A 26 11.50 -3.02 -24.70
C ASN A 26 11.60 -1.83 -23.73
N LEU A 27 12.51 -1.88 -22.76
CA LEU A 27 12.72 -0.77 -21.82
C LEU A 27 13.29 0.47 -22.51
N SER A 28 14.25 0.31 -23.42
CA SER A 28 14.78 1.41 -24.22
C SER A 28 13.68 2.07 -25.08
N ILE A 29 12.80 1.28 -25.70
CA ILE A 29 11.65 1.82 -26.47
C ILE A 29 10.67 2.57 -25.55
N LYS A 30 10.37 2.03 -24.36
CA LYS A 30 9.51 2.73 -23.39
C LYS A 30 10.13 4.05 -22.94
N ALA A 31 11.43 4.08 -22.67
CA ALA A 31 12.13 5.30 -22.31
C ALA A 31 12.03 6.38 -23.41
N ARG A 32 12.16 5.99 -24.70
CA ARG A 32 11.93 6.90 -25.84
C ARG A 32 10.50 7.41 -25.90
N LYS A 33 9.49 6.58 -25.63
CA LYS A 33 8.09 7.05 -25.63
C LYS A 33 7.80 8.10 -24.57
N ILE A 34 8.52 8.05 -23.45
CA ILE A 34 8.33 8.97 -22.32
C ILE A 34 9.12 10.27 -22.53
N LYS A 35 10.40 10.18 -22.89
CA LYS A 35 11.30 11.34 -23.00
C LYS A 35 11.44 11.88 -24.43
N GLY A 36 11.05 11.10 -25.44
CA GLY A 36 11.34 11.34 -26.84
C GLY A 36 12.75 10.86 -27.19
N THR A 37 13.71 11.78 -27.08
CA THR A 37 15.12 11.54 -27.40
C THR A 37 15.89 11.13 -26.16
N LEU A 38 16.65 10.03 -26.26
CA LEU A 38 17.49 9.52 -25.19
C LEU A 38 18.94 9.95 -25.40
N THR A 39 19.54 10.48 -24.33
CA THR A 39 20.98 10.72 -24.23
C THR A 39 21.67 9.56 -23.50
N LEU A 40 23.01 9.57 -23.50
CA LEU A 40 23.79 8.55 -22.81
C LEU A 40 23.44 8.44 -21.32
N LYS A 41 23.18 9.57 -20.66
CA LYS A 41 22.79 9.59 -19.24
C LYS A 41 21.44 8.95 -19.01
N ASP A 42 20.48 9.17 -19.91
CA ASP A 42 19.15 8.55 -19.81
C ASP A 42 19.24 7.04 -19.92
N LEU A 43 20.07 6.53 -20.83
CA LEU A 43 20.29 5.10 -21.00
C LEU A 43 20.88 4.44 -19.75
N LYS A 44 21.73 5.16 -19.01
CA LYS A 44 22.28 4.72 -17.73
C LYS A 44 21.28 4.78 -16.57
N MET A 45 20.19 5.52 -16.72
CA MET A 45 19.12 5.65 -15.73
C MET A 45 17.93 4.71 -15.98
N ILE A 46 17.93 3.92 -17.06
CA ILE A 46 16.87 2.94 -17.33
C ILE A 46 16.93 1.82 -16.29
N GLU A 47 15.93 1.76 -15.42
CA GLU A 47 15.78 0.69 -14.44
C GLU A 47 15.71 -0.68 -15.14
N GLY A 48 16.52 -1.64 -14.68
CA GLY A 48 16.61 -2.98 -15.26
C GLY A 48 17.65 -3.12 -16.38
N VAL A 49 18.33 -2.04 -16.78
CA VAL A 49 19.47 -2.08 -17.70
C VAL A 49 20.74 -1.66 -16.96
N PRO A 50 21.78 -2.52 -16.86
CA PRO A 50 23.02 -2.14 -16.20
C PRO A 50 23.71 -1.00 -16.96
N ASN A 51 24.06 0.09 -16.26
CA ASN A 51 24.71 1.25 -16.86
C ASN A 51 26.07 0.94 -17.52
N THR A 52 26.72 -0.15 -17.12
CA THR A 52 28.03 -0.61 -17.61
C THR A 52 28.00 -1.16 -19.04
N ILE A 53 26.84 -1.49 -19.59
CA ILE A 53 26.75 -2.09 -20.93
C ILE A 53 26.87 -1.05 -22.05
N TRP A 54 26.49 0.22 -21.79
CA TRP A 54 26.40 1.24 -22.83
C TRP A 54 27.76 1.78 -23.26
N ASP A 55 28.67 2.02 -22.32
CA ASP A 55 29.99 2.61 -22.61
C ASP A 55 30.83 1.74 -23.57
N PRO A 56 30.90 0.40 -23.41
CA PRO A 56 31.59 -0.47 -24.37
C PRO A 56 30.95 -0.51 -25.75
N LEU A 57 29.62 -0.42 -25.84
CA LEU A 57 28.89 -0.49 -27.11
C LEU A 57 29.07 0.79 -27.94
N ILE A 58 29.11 1.93 -27.27
CA ILE A 58 29.39 3.23 -27.89
C ILE A 58 30.86 3.33 -28.28
N ARG A 59 31.78 2.94 -27.40
CA ARG A 59 33.22 2.92 -27.71
C ARG A 59 33.56 2.04 -28.92
N LYS A 60 32.83 0.95 -29.12
CA LYS A 60 32.99 0.04 -30.27
C LYS A 60 32.27 0.51 -31.54
N GLY A 61 31.55 1.64 -31.48
CA GLY A 61 30.74 2.13 -32.60
C GLY A 61 29.59 1.18 -32.98
N THR A 62 29.15 0.31 -32.07
CA THR A 62 27.99 -0.55 -32.28
C THR A 62 26.69 0.24 -32.09
N VAL A 63 26.73 1.23 -31.22
CA VAL A 63 25.58 2.02 -30.78
C VAL A 63 25.89 3.50 -30.94
N GLU A 64 24.97 4.22 -31.59
CA GLU A 64 25.01 5.69 -31.72
C GLU A 64 23.98 6.32 -30.79
N VAL A 65 24.44 7.27 -29.98
CA VAL A 65 23.66 8.04 -29.03
C VAL A 65 24.19 9.47 -29.08
N ILE A 66 23.30 10.44 -28.92
CA ILE A 66 23.66 11.86 -28.87
C ILE A 66 24.46 12.09 -27.58
N SER A 67 25.71 12.53 -27.72
CA SER A 67 26.56 12.99 -26.61
C SER A 67 26.07 14.33 -26.09
N GLU A 68 26.22 14.57 -24.78
CA GLU A 68 25.64 15.72 -24.06
C GLU A 68 26.13 17.12 -24.51
N GLU A 69 27.01 17.22 -25.50
CA GLU A 69 27.49 18.51 -26.00
C GLU A 69 26.59 19.15 -27.08
N GLU A 70 25.64 18.43 -27.66
CA GLU A 70 24.69 18.97 -28.64
C GLU A 70 23.22 18.76 -28.26
N THR A 71 22.85 19.18 -27.05
CA THR A 71 21.45 19.52 -26.79
C THR A 71 21.40 20.84 -26.04
N GLN A 72 21.51 21.94 -26.80
CA GLN A 72 21.03 23.23 -26.35
C GLN A 72 19.61 23.05 -25.82
N GLU A 73 19.43 23.48 -24.57
CA GLU A 73 18.17 23.80 -23.95
C GLU A 73 17.19 24.41 -24.96
N LYS A 74 16.14 23.66 -25.29
CA LYS A 74 14.84 24.28 -25.56
C LYS A 74 13.98 24.07 -24.32
N GLN A 75 14.24 24.91 -23.32
CA GLN A 75 13.15 25.42 -22.49
C GLN A 75 12.15 26.14 -23.41
N PRO A 76 10.84 25.94 -23.27
CA PRO A 76 9.87 26.85 -23.88
C PRO A 76 9.75 28.09 -22.98
N THR A 77 10.32 29.22 -23.41
CA THR A 77 9.99 30.53 -22.86
C THR A 77 8.67 31.02 -23.46
N ALA A 78 7.59 30.92 -22.69
CA ALA A 78 6.44 31.83 -22.74
C ALA A 78 5.94 31.97 -21.29
N GLN A 79 6.16 33.14 -20.71
CA GLN A 79 6.08 33.39 -19.26
C GLN A 79 4.65 33.48 -18.68
N ASP A 80 3.59 33.23 -19.46
CA ASP A 80 2.21 33.16 -18.93
C ASP A 80 1.57 31.76 -19.02
N ASP A 81 1.97 30.91 -19.97
CA ASP A 81 1.36 29.57 -20.15
C ASP A 81 2.09 28.45 -19.38
N THR A 82 3.36 28.67 -19.03
CA THR A 82 4.15 27.70 -18.26
C THR A 82 3.68 27.58 -16.82
N SER A 83 3.19 28.67 -16.21
CA SER A 83 2.59 28.64 -14.88
C SER A 83 1.32 27.78 -14.86
N ALA A 84 0.45 27.94 -15.85
CA ALA A 84 -0.77 27.16 -15.98
C ALA A 84 -0.51 25.67 -16.24
N ILE A 85 0.49 25.33 -17.05
CA ILE A 85 0.89 23.95 -17.30
C ILE A 85 1.52 23.34 -16.03
N ILE A 86 2.39 24.07 -15.34
CA ILE A 86 3.00 23.62 -14.08
C ILE A 86 1.94 23.46 -12.99
N GLU A 87 0.97 24.38 -12.88
CA GLU A 87 -0.18 24.24 -11.99
C GLU A 87 -1.06 23.06 -12.38
N GLN A 88 -1.31 22.82 -13.67
CA GLN A 88 -2.08 21.69 -14.13
C GLN A 88 -1.39 20.36 -13.79
N TYR A 89 -0.06 20.27 -13.94
CA TYR A 89 0.72 19.10 -13.54
C TYR A 89 0.77 18.94 -12.02
N LYS A 90 0.97 20.02 -11.25
CA LYS A 90 0.87 20.01 -9.78
C LYS A 90 -0.50 19.54 -9.32
N THR A 91 -1.57 20.02 -9.97
CA THR A 91 -2.96 19.65 -9.66
C THR A 91 -3.22 18.19 -10.01
N LYS A 92 -2.75 17.69 -11.15
CA LYS A 92 -2.82 16.27 -11.51
C LYS A 92 -2.05 15.38 -10.54
N LEU A 93 -0.87 15.82 -10.08
CA LEU A 93 -0.09 15.12 -9.05
C LEU A 93 -0.81 15.12 -7.70
N LEU A 94 -1.41 16.24 -7.31
CA LEU A 94 -2.16 16.39 -6.06
C LEU A 94 -3.44 15.54 -6.07
N ILE A 95 -4.16 15.50 -7.20
CA ILE A 95 -5.33 14.64 -7.39
C ILE A 95 -4.90 13.16 -7.35
N ALA A 96 -3.82 12.78 -8.03
CA ALA A 96 -3.32 11.41 -7.98
C ALA A 96 -2.81 10.99 -6.59
N GLU A 97 -2.31 11.92 -5.78
CA GLU A 97 -1.99 11.69 -4.38
C GLU A 97 -3.26 11.59 -3.51
N GLN A 98 -4.24 12.47 -3.72
CA GLN A 98 -5.55 12.38 -3.06
C GLN A 98 -6.28 11.07 -3.40
N ASP A 99 -6.24 10.61 -4.64
CA ASP A 99 -6.83 9.35 -5.11
C ASP A 99 -6.13 8.12 -4.52
N LYS A 100 -4.89 8.24 -4.03
CA LYS A 100 -4.23 7.18 -3.24
C LYS A 100 -4.57 7.27 -1.75
N VAL A 101 -4.78 8.49 -1.25
CA VAL A 101 -5.14 8.75 0.15
C VAL A 101 -6.61 8.43 0.43
N HIS A 102 -7.52 8.68 -0.52
CA HIS A 102 -8.96 8.41 -0.41
C HIS A 102 -9.28 6.94 -0.14
N PRO A 103 -8.82 5.97 -0.96
CA PRO A 103 -9.07 4.56 -0.70
C PRO A 103 -8.40 4.14 0.61
N LYS A 104 -7.19 4.60 0.91
CA LYS A 104 -6.54 4.33 2.21
C LYS A 104 -7.37 4.85 3.39
N ARG A 105 -7.98 6.03 3.26
CA ARG A 105 -8.84 6.64 4.29
C ARG A 105 -10.17 5.91 4.45
N GLU A 106 -10.75 5.46 3.35
CA GLU A 106 -11.96 4.64 3.34
C GLU A 106 -11.72 3.29 4.00
N TYR A 107 -10.66 2.58 3.63
CA TYR A 107 -10.26 1.33 4.31
C TYR A 107 -10.01 1.53 5.80
N MET A 108 -9.36 2.64 6.19
CA MET A 108 -9.15 2.96 7.61
C MET A 108 -10.47 3.23 8.35
N LYS A 109 -11.43 3.86 7.69
CA LYS A 109 -12.76 4.14 8.28
C LYS A 109 -13.56 2.85 8.45
N GLU A 110 -13.56 1.97 7.45
CA GLU A 110 -14.22 0.65 7.55
C GLU A 110 -13.63 -0.19 8.69
N ILE A 111 -12.30 -0.19 8.85
CA ILE A 111 -11.63 -0.88 9.95
C ILE A 111 -12.07 -0.31 11.31
N GLU A 112 -12.14 1.03 11.44
CA GLU A 112 -12.56 1.66 12.69
C GLU A 112 -14.04 1.38 12.99
N ASP A 113 -14.92 1.42 11.98
CA ASP A 113 -16.35 1.12 12.14
C ASP A 113 -16.56 -0.35 12.58
N VAL A 114 -15.80 -1.29 12.01
CA VAL A 114 -15.79 -2.70 12.42
C VAL A 114 -15.31 -2.85 13.86
N LYS A 115 -14.21 -2.16 14.22
CA LYS A 115 -13.65 -2.19 15.58
C LYS A 115 -14.63 -1.64 16.61
N VAL A 116 -15.26 -0.49 16.35
CA VAL A 116 -16.28 0.11 17.22
C VAL A 116 -17.47 -0.84 17.40
N THR A 117 -17.87 -1.52 16.32
CA THR A 117 -18.95 -2.51 16.36
C THR A 117 -18.59 -3.70 17.25
N PHE A 118 -17.37 -4.24 17.11
CA PHE A 118 -16.88 -5.33 17.96
C PHE A 118 -16.74 -4.91 19.43
N GLU A 119 -16.20 -3.72 19.71
CA GLU A 119 -16.10 -3.20 21.08
C GLU A 119 -17.47 -3.05 21.73
N LYS A 120 -18.47 -2.57 20.98
CA LYS A 120 -19.85 -2.49 21.47
C LYS A 120 -20.43 -3.87 21.77
N GLN A 121 -20.20 -4.85 20.90
CA GLN A 121 -20.63 -6.24 21.14
C GLN A 121 -19.96 -6.85 22.38
N LEU A 122 -18.64 -6.66 22.54
CA LEU A 122 -17.90 -7.10 23.72
C LEU A 122 -18.46 -6.49 24.99
N ARG A 123 -18.76 -5.19 24.97
CA ARG A 123 -19.36 -4.48 26.10
C ARG A 123 -20.76 -4.98 26.45
N CYS A 124 -21.59 -5.29 25.44
CA CYS A 124 -22.90 -5.89 25.68
C CYS A 124 -22.75 -7.29 26.29
N LYS A 125 -21.88 -8.12 25.73
CA LYS A 125 -21.64 -9.48 26.23
C LYS A 125 -21.05 -9.49 27.64
N SER A 126 -20.18 -8.55 27.98
CA SER A 126 -19.65 -8.44 29.34
C SER A 126 -20.74 -8.07 30.34
N ALA A 127 -21.65 -7.15 29.98
CA ALA A 127 -22.77 -6.78 30.84
C ALA A 127 -23.75 -7.95 31.05
N GLU A 128 -24.05 -8.72 30.00
CA GLU A 128 -24.87 -9.94 30.11
C GLU A 128 -24.25 -10.96 31.07
N ILE A 129 -22.92 -11.15 31.02
CA ILE A 129 -22.21 -12.05 31.93
C ILE A 129 -22.31 -11.56 33.38
N GLU A 130 -22.12 -10.26 33.62
CA GLU A 130 -22.23 -9.66 34.96
C GLU A 130 -23.64 -9.85 35.54
N GLU A 131 -24.69 -9.69 34.73
CA GLU A 131 -26.07 -9.93 35.12
C GLU A 131 -26.31 -11.40 35.47
N CYS A 132 -25.89 -12.34 34.63
CA CYS A 132 -25.98 -13.78 34.92
C CYS A 132 -25.23 -14.17 36.20
N LEU A 133 -24.05 -13.58 36.46
CA LEU A 133 -23.28 -13.84 37.68
C LEU A 133 -24.03 -13.32 38.92
N ALA A 134 -24.67 -12.15 38.83
CA ALA A 134 -25.47 -11.60 39.91
C ALA A 134 -26.69 -12.49 40.23
N GLU A 135 -27.38 -12.98 39.21
CA GLU A 135 -28.51 -13.91 39.36
C GLU A 135 -28.09 -15.23 39.99
N LEU A 136 -26.97 -15.79 39.55
CA LEU A 136 -26.39 -17.01 40.10
C LEU A 136 -26.08 -16.84 41.60
N GLN A 137 -25.47 -15.71 41.95
CA GLN A 137 -25.14 -15.39 43.34
C GLN A 137 -26.39 -15.23 44.21
N GLN A 138 -27.40 -14.52 43.71
CA GLN A 138 -28.67 -14.37 44.42
C GLN A 138 -29.37 -15.73 44.64
N THR A 139 -29.33 -16.61 43.64
CA THR A 139 -29.91 -17.95 43.72
C THR A 139 -29.17 -18.81 44.74
N LYS A 140 -27.83 -18.76 44.73
CA LYS A 140 -26.99 -19.44 45.71
C LYS A 140 -27.30 -19.01 47.15
N GLU A 141 -27.46 -17.71 47.37
CA GLU A 141 -27.82 -17.19 48.69
C GLU A 141 -29.23 -17.62 49.13
N LYS A 142 -30.22 -17.61 48.23
CA LYS A 142 -31.58 -18.08 48.52
C LYS A 142 -31.55 -19.55 48.95
N PHE A 143 -30.85 -20.40 48.20
CA PHE A 143 -30.69 -21.82 48.51
C PHE A 143 -30.00 -22.03 49.88
N GLN A 144 -28.93 -21.28 50.16
CA GLN A 144 -28.23 -21.34 51.44
C GLN A 144 -29.15 -20.99 52.62
N ARG A 145 -29.95 -19.92 52.49
CA ARG A 145 -30.91 -19.52 53.54
C ARG A 145 -32.02 -20.57 53.74
N GLU A 146 -32.46 -21.23 52.69
CA GLU A 146 -33.46 -22.30 52.76
C GLU A 146 -32.89 -23.52 53.49
N MET A 147 -31.66 -23.92 53.17
CA MET A 147 -30.95 -24.99 53.89
C MET A 147 -30.79 -24.70 55.39
N GLU A 148 -30.46 -23.45 55.75
CA GLU A 148 -30.36 -23.02 57.16
C GLU A 148 -31.71 -23.06 57.88
N LYS A 149 -32.80 -22.65 57.20
CA LYS A 149 -34.16 -22.74 57.76
C LYS A 149 -34.57 -24.19 58.00
N ASP A 150 -34.31 -25.08 57.05
CA ASP A 150 -34.62 -26.51 57.16
C ASP A 150 -33.86 -27.17 58.31
N GLN A 151 -32.58 -26.82 58.49
CA GLN A 151 -31.77 -27.29 59.62
C GLN A 151 -32.36 -26.80 60.95
N LEU A 152 -32.70 -25.52 61.05
CA LEU A 152 -33.30 -24.94 62.25
C LEU A 152 -34.66 -25.58 62.58
N GLU A 153 -35.48 -25.88 61.57
CA GLU A 153 -36.78 -26.52 61.78
C GLU A 153 -36.62 -27.97 62.28
N LYS A 154 -35.67 -28.72 61.71
CA LYS A 154 -35.31 -30.06 62.20
C LYS A 154 -34.84 -30.03 63.66
N GLU A 155 -34.00 -29.06 64.02
CA GLU A 155 -33.50 -28.91 65.39
C GLU A 155 -34.63 -28.56 66.37
N LYS A 156 -35.53 -27.64 65.99
CA LYS A 156 -36.73 -27.29 66.78
C LYS A 156 -37.64 -28.50 67.01
N LYS A 157 -37.91 -29.28 65.96
CA LYS A 157 -38.70 -30.51 66.07
C LYS A 157 -38.03 -31.53 66.98
N SER A 158 -36.72 -31.72 66.89
CA SER A 158 -35.96 -32.62 67.76
C SER A 158 -36.03 -32.22 69.25
N LYS A 159 -35.93 -30.92 69.56
CA LYS A 159 -36.04 -30.41 70.94
C LYS A 159 -37.45 -30.60 71.52
N ARG A 160 -38.50 -30.47 70.69
CA ARG A 160 -39.90 -30.58 71.13
C ARG A 160 -40.34 -32.01 71.48
N VAL A 161 -39.64 -33.03 70.99
CA VAL A 161 -39.93 -34.46 71.27
C VAL A 161 -39.24 -34.94 72.56
N LYS A 162 -38.32 -34.15 73.13
CA LYS A 162 -37.52 -34.52 74.31
C LYS A 162 -38.08 -33.99 75.66
N TYR A 163 -39.25 -33.32 75.65
CA TYR A 163 -39.98 -32.85 76.82
C TYR A 163 -41.42 -33.39 76.76
#